data_AF-A0A6G2VF95-F1
#
_entry.id   AF-A0A6G2VF95-F1
#
_cell.length_a   1.000
_cell.length_b   1.000
_cell.length_c   1.000
_cell.angle_alpha   90.00
_cell.angle_beta   90.00
_cell.angle_gamma   90.00
#
_symmetry.space_group_name_H-M   'P 1'
#
loop_
_entity.id
_entity.type
_entity.pdbx_description
1 polymer ?
#
loop_
_entity_poly.entity_id
_entity_poly.type
_entity_poly.pdbx_seq_one_letter_code
_entity_poly.pdbx_strand_id
1 'polypeptide(L)'
;MRKALRGILSLAVLIGTVSATGASAGAATAAVPAPLGTAVSDSGTSTDIKDRILAIPGMSLIEEKPYAGYRYFVLNYTQPVDHRHPSKGTFQQRITLLHKDTSRPTVFFTGGYNVSTNPSRSEPTRIIDGNQVSLEYRYFTPSRPSPADWSKLDIWQAASDQHRVFTALKRIYSKNWLTTGGSKGGMTATYYERFYPKDMDGVVAYVAPNDVVNNEDSAYDRFFAKVGTKECRDKLSGVQREALIRRVPLEEKYARYAADNGYTFDTVGSLDKAYEAVVMDYVWAFWQYSLLADCDSLPADAKKATDQEIWDSVDAISGFSAYADQGLANYTPYYYQAGTQLGSPDIKQPWLGKLSRYGYQPPRNFVPRSIPMRFQPGAMRDVDTWVKHHATHMLYVYGENDPWGAERFRLGAGARDSYVFTQPGGNHGSNVAGLVPSENATATAAILRWAGVAPAAVQQDASKAKPLAKFDARLDNKDLTTDHRLGVRRP
;
A
#
# COMPACT_ATOMS: atom_id res chain seq x y z
N MET A 1 -17.41 -37.85 -7.03
CA MET A 1 -16.35 -38.85 -6.76
C MET A 1 -15.00 -38.15 -6.71
N ARG A 2 -14.44 -38.01 -5.51
CA ARG A 2 -13.05 -38.24 -5.07
C ARG A 2 -12.82 -37.38 -3.82
N LYS A 3 -12.70 -38.11 -2.71
CA LYS A 3 -12.69 -37.61 -1.33
C LYS A 3 -11.33 -37.00 -0.99
N ALA A 4 -11.36 -35.90 -0.24
CA ALA A 4 -10.20 -35.30 0.40
C ALA A 4 -9.74 -36.16 1.58
N LEU A 5 -8.44 -36.44 1.65
CA LEU A 5 -7.79 -37.02 2.83
C LEU A 5 -7.29 -35.90 3.73
N ARG A 6 -7.78 -35.90 4.96
CA ARG A 6 -7.20 -35.20 6.12
C ARG A 6 -5.99 -36.01 6.59
N GLY A 7 -4.83 -35.38 6.65
CA GLY A 7 -3.64 -35.90 7.32
C GLY A 7 -3.33 -35.06 8.55
N ILE A 8 -3.55 -35.65 9.73
CA ILE A 8 -3.11 -35.17 11.03
C ILE A 8 -1.61 -35.47 11.14
N LEU A 9 -0.79 -34.47 11.50
CA LEU A 9 0.60 -34.69 11.90
C LEU A 9 0.85 -33.94 13.20
N SER A 10 0.91 -34.73 14.27
CA SER A 10 1.38 -34.39 15.61
C SER A 10 2.85 -33.98 15.55
N LEU A 11 3.20 -32.82 16.11
CA LEU A 11 4.59 -32.45 16.34
C LEU A 11 4.85 -32.43 17.85
N ALA A 12 5.70 -33.37 18.29
CA ALA A 12 6.20 -33.46 19.65
C ALA A 12 7.18 -32.31 19.93
N VAL A 13 6.98 -31.65 21.06
CA VAL A 13 7.88 -30.64 21.63
C VAL A 13 8.95 -31.38 22.45
N LEU A 14 10.21 -31.25 22.06
CA LEU A 14 11.36 -31.63 22.88
C LEU A 14 12.11 -30.37 23.30
N ILE A 15 12.07 -30.11 24.59
CA ILE A 15 12.80 -29.05 25.30
C ILE A 15 14.24 -29.52 25.51
N GLY A 16 15.21 -28.66 25.20
CA GLY A 16 16.61 -28.89 25.52
C GLY A 16 17.38 -27.57 25.65
N THR A 17 17.57 -27.12 26.87
CA THR A 17 18.44 -26.00 27.28
C THR A 17 19.82 -26.50 27.67
N VAL A 18 20.93 -26.03 27.07
CA VAL A 18 22.24 -25.86 27.75
C VAL A 18 23.09 -24.79 27.06
N SER A 19 23.86 -24.10 27.88
CA SER A 19 24.65 -22.87 27.72
C SER A 19 26.06 -23.03 27.10
N ALA A 20 26.48 -21.95 26.42
CA ALA A 20 27.77 -21.22 26.48
C ALA A 20 29.16 -21.88 26.18
N THR A 21 29.94 -21.08 25.41
CA THR A 21 31.41 -20.95 25.27
C THR A 21 32.19 -21.89 24.32
N GLY A 22 33.06 -21.28 23.51
CA GLY A 22 34.17 -21.96 22.82
C GLY A 22 34.53 -21.37 21.46
N ALA A 23 35.47 -20.42 21.43
CA ALA A 23 36.15 -19.99 20.21
C ALA A 23 37.27 -21.00 19.85
N SER A 24 37.41 -21.34 18.56
CA SER A 24 38.67 -21.82 18.00
C SER A 24 38.72 -21.59 16.49
N ALA A 25 39.91 -21.21 16.04
CA ALA A 25 40.25 -20.81 14.69
C ALA A 25 40.66 -22.01 13.81
N GLY A 26 40.46 -21.85 12.51
CA GLY A 26 41.36 -22.35 11.47
C GLY A 26 41.05 -23.71 10.83
N ALA A 27 40.62 -23.68 9.56
CA ALA A 27 41.34 -24.33 8.46
C ALA A 27 40.65 -24.01 7.12
N ALA A 28 41.45 -23.52 6.17
CA ALA A 28 41.06 -23.23 4.80
C ALA A 28 41.12 -24.50 3.94
N THR A 29 40.11 -24.70 3.08
CA THR A 29 40.19 -25.59 1.91
C THR A 29 39.53 -24.92 0.69
N ALA A 30 40.36 -24.58 -0.31
CA ALA A 30 39.96 -24.37 -1.71
C ALA A 30 39.74 -25.76 -2.37
N ALA A 31 39.02 -26.00 -3.47
CA ALA A 31 38.33 -25.25 -4.52
C ALA A 31 37.10 -26.12 -4.95
N VAL A 32 36.08 -25.68 -5.71
CA VAL A 32 36.05 -25.40 -7.16
C VAL A 32 34.74 -24.62 -7.47
N PRO A 33 34.73 -23.58 -8.33
CA PRO A 33 33.51 -22.85 -8.66
C PRO A 33 32.75 -23.45 -9.85
N ALA A 34 31.43 -23.60 -9.71
CA ALA A 34 30.49 -23.84 -10.81
C ALA A 34 30.08 -22.50 -11.46
N PRO A 35 29.72 -22.47 -12.75
CA PRO A 35 29.70 -21.23 -13.53
C PRO A 35 28.52 -20.32 -13.16
N LEU A 36 28.84 -19.09 -12.74
CA LEU A 36 27.90 -17.98 -12.59
C LEU A 36 27.46 -17.52 -13.99
N GLY A 37 26.15 -17.55 -14.23
CA GLY A 37 25.52 -16.96 -15.40
C GLY A 37 25.78 -15.46 -15.45
N THR A 38 26.26 -15.01 -16.61
CA THR A 38 26.29 -13.64 -17.16
C THR A 38 26.17 -12.52 -16.13
N ALA A 39 27.32 -12.15 -15.56
CA ALA A 39 27.52 -10.85 -14.94
C ALA A 39 27.17 -9.74 -15.96
N VAL A 40 26.45 -8.73 -15.49
CA VAL A 40 26.25 -7.47 -16.22
C VAL A 40 27.64 -6.83 -16.36
N SER A 41 28.15 -6.79 -17.59
CA SER A 41 29.48 -6.26 -17.90
C SER A 41 29.50 -4.75 -17.73
N ASP A 42 30.08 -4.27 -16.62
CA ASP A 42 30.44 -2.86 -16.47
C ASP A 42 31.74 -2.61 -17.25
N SER A 43 31.68 -1.71 -18.23
CA SER A 43 32.79 -1.42 -19.14
C SER A 43 33.67 -0.31 -18.59
N GLY A 44 34.62 -0.69 -17.72
CA GLY A 44 36.01 -0.21 -17.71
C GLY A 44 36.35 1.27 -17.50
N THR A 45 35.40 2.20 -17.33
CA THR A 45 35.67 3.62 -16.98
C THR A 45 34.61 4.24 -16.06
N SER A 46 33.64 3.45 -15.60
CA SER A 46 32.51 3.87 -14.78
C SER A 46 32.75 3.43 -13.34
N THR A 47 32.70 4.36 -12.38
CA THR A 47 32.67 4.02 -10.95
C THR A 47 31.47 3.11 -10.69
N ASP A 48 31.62 2.06 -9.87
CA ASP A 48 30.55 1.11 -9.56
C ASP A 48 29.26 1.84 -9.16
N ILE A 49 28.09 1.32 -9.56
CA ILE A 49 26.81 1.98 -9.29
C ILE A 49 26.59 2.23 -7.78
N LYS A 50 27.07 1.34 -6.90
CA LYS A 50 27.01 1.53 -5.45
C LYS A 50 27.81 2.75 -5.03
N ASP A 51 29.04 2.89 -5.51
CA ASP A 51 29.90 4.01 -5.19
C ASP A 51 29.30 5.33 -5.68
N ARG A 52 28.70 5.34 -6.86
CA ARG A 52 27.98 6.51 -7.41
C ARG A 52 26.78 6.90 -6.54
N ILE A 53 26.01 5.92 -6.05
CA ILE A 53 24.87 6.16 -5.16
C ILE A 53 25.35 6.71 -3.81
N LEU A 54 26.40 6.12 -3.23
CA LEU A 54 26.93 6.53 -1.92
C LEU A 54 27.70 7.86 -1.98
N ALA A 55 28.12 8.29 -3.17
CA ALA A 55 28.66 9.63 -3.38
C ALA A 55 27.58 10.74 -3.31
N ILE A 56 26.28 10.40 -3.31
CA ILE A 56 25.20 11.37 -3.11
C ILE A 56 25.24 11.88 -1.66
N PRO A 57 25.38 13.19 -1.42
CA PRO A 57 25.38 13.74 -0.06
C PRO A 57 24.12 13.34 0.72
N GLY A 58 24.34 12.78 1.92
CA GLY A 58 23.26 12.32 2.81
C GLY A 58 22.73 10.92 2.51
N MET A 59 23.23 10.23 1.48
CA MET A 59 22.93 8.82 1.20
C MET A 59 23.85 7.89 2.00
N SER A 60 23.32 6.82 2.55
CA SER A 60 24.11 5.77 3.20
C SER A 60 23.52 4.38 2.96
N LEU A 61 24.39 3.37 2.93
CA LEU A 61 24.00 1.98 2.76
C LEU A 61 23.53 1.39 4.09
N ILE A 62 22.36 0.75 4.08
CA ILE A 62 21.95 -0.18 5.14
C ILE A 62 22.37 -1.59 4.74
N GLU A 63 21.97 -2.03 3.55
CA GLU A 63 22.19 -3.40 3.09
C GLU A 63 22.16 -3.45 1.56
N GLU A 64 22.94 -4.37 0.98
CA GLU A 64 22.83 -4.75 -0.43
C GLU A 64 22.43 -6.23 -0.49
N LYS A 65 21.39 -6.54 -1.27
CA LYS A 65 20.88 -7.91 -1.45
C LYS A 65 21.04 -8.34 -2.91
N PRO A 66 21.56 -9.55 -3.18
CA PRO A 66 21.64 -10.05 -4.54
C PRO A 66 20.25 -10.41 -5.07
N TYR A 67 19.99 -10.10 -6.34
CA TYR A 67 18.85 -10.62 -7.09
C TYR A 67 19.26 -10.88 -8.54
N ALA A 68 18.80 -11.96 -9.17
CA ALA A 68 19.20 -12.25 -10.54
C ALA A 68 18.71 -11.14 -11.50
N GLY A 69 19.64 -10.50 -12.23
CA GLY A 69 19.34 -9.43 -13.18
C GLY A 69 19.08 -8.05 -12.58
N TYR A 70 19.25 -7.87 -11.26
CA TYR A 70 19.16 -6.58 -10.57
C TYR A 70 20.18 -6.50 -9.41
N ARG A 71 20.57 -5.29 -9.03
CA ARG A 71 21.19 -5.03 -7.73
C ARG A 71 20.17 -4.35 -6.83
N TYR A 72 19.98 -4.86 -5.62
CA TYR A 72 19.00 -4.31 -4.69
C TYR A 72 19.69 -3.67 -3.48
N PHE A 73 19.43 -2.40 -3.24
CA PHE A 73 20.00 -1.64 -2.14
C PHE A 73 18.89 -1.20 -1.19
N VAL A 74 19.13 -1.37 0.10
CA VAL A 74 18.40 -0.71 1.18
C VAL A 74 19.29 0.43 1.67
N LEU A 75 18.77 1.65 1.64
CA LEU A 75 19.52 2.88 1.84
C LEU A 75 18.81 3.75 2.88
N ASN A 76 19.58 4.63 3.51
CA ASN A 76 19.05 5.81 4.18
C ASN A 76 19.39 7.05 3.35
N TYR A 77 18.47 8.01 3.33
CA TYR A 77 18.70 9.35 2.81
C TYR A 77 18.35 10.40 3.85
N THR A 78 19.25 11.35 4.05
CA THR A 78 19.09 12.42 5.02
C THR A 78 18.10 13.46 4.51
N GLN A 79 16.96 13.58 5.19
CA GLN A 79 15.90 14.52 4.85
C GLN A 79 15.74 15.61 5.92
N PRO A 80 15.39 16.85 5.53
CA PRO A 80 14.89 17.85 6.45
C PRO A 80 13.63 17.39 7.18
N VAL A 81 13.53 17.70 8.47
CA VAL A 81 12.28 17.56 9.21
C VAL A 81 11.20 18.47 8.63
N ASP A 82 11.58 19.71 8.28
CA ASP A 82 10.73 20.72 7.66
C ASP A 82 11.39 21.28 6.39
N HIS A 83 10.86 20.98 5.21
CA HIS A 83 11.37 21.52 3.94
C HIS A 83 11.18 23.03 3.80
N ARG A 84 10.28 23.65 4.58
CA ARG A 84 10.16 25.11 4.64
C ARG A 84 11.31 25.75 5.43
N HIS A 85 11.94 24.99 6.32
CA HIS A 85 13.07 25.44 7.14
C HIS A 85 14.13 24.34 7.25
N PRO A 86 14.89 24.04 6.18
CA PRO A 86 15.75 22.85 6.12
C PRO A 86 16.86 22.80 7.16
N SER A 87 17.22 23.93 7.77
CA SER A 87 18.21 24.02 8.85
C SER A 87 17.70 23.55 10.22
N LYS A 88 16.40 23.32 10.40
CA LYS A 88 15.77 22.95 11.70
C LYS A 88 15.86 21.46 12.04
N GLY A 89 16.89 20.79 11.56
CA GLY A 89 17.17 19.38 11.82
C GLY A 89 16.75 18.45 10.69
N THR A 90 17.22 17.22 10.82
CA THR A 90 17.10 16.18 9.79
C THR A 90 16.69 14.85 10.40
N PHE A 91 16.19 13.94 9.59
CA PHE A 91 15.97 12.54 9.93
C PHE A 91 16.46 11.63 8.80
N GLN A 92 16.64 10.35 9.09
CA GLN A 92 16.98 9.35 8.08
C GLN A 92 15.68 8.77 7.50
N GLN A 93 15.48 8.91 6.20
CA GLN A 93 14.36 8.30 5.48
C GLN A 93 14.86 7.09 4.70
N ARG A 94 14.17 5.96 4.85
CA ARG A 94 14.51 4.72 4.18
C ARG A 94 14.11 4.77 2.71
N ILE A 95 15.03 4.34 1.85
CA ILE A 95 14.84 4.18 0.41
C ILE A 95 15.25 2.77 0.05
N THR A 96 14.56 2.16 -0.91
CA THR A 96 15.04 0.95 -1.57
C THR A 96 15.23 1.19 -3.05
N LEU A 97 16.31 0.68 -3.61
CA LEU A 97 16.63 0.84 -5.03
C LEU A 97 16.85 -0.54 -5.65
N LEU A 98 15.97 -0.89 -6.58
CA LEU A 98 16.12 -2.01 -7.49
C LEU A 98 16.77 -1.49 -8.77
N HIS A 99 18.09 -1.58 -8.82
CA HIS A 99 18.89 -1.15 -9.96
C HIS A 99 18.95 -2.23 -11.03
N LYS A 100 18.59 -1.87 -12.25
CA LYS A 100 18.75 -2.70 -13.44
C LYS A 100 19.94 -2.24 -14.28
N ASP A 101 19.88 -0.99 -14.75
CA ASP A 101 20.89 -0.37 -15.61
C ASP A 101 20.65 1.14 -15.74
N THR A 102 21.69 1.96 -15.88
CA THR A 102 21.55 3.43 -15.97
C THR A 102 20.99 3.93 -17.31
N SER A 103 21.02 3.10 -18.35
CA SER A 103 20.41 3.35 -19.67
C SER A 103 18.90 3.09 -19.69
N ARG A 104 18.32 2.60 -18.59
CA ARG A 104 16.90 2.28 -18.48
C ARG A 104 16.11 3.38 -17.76
N PRO A 105 14.81 3.56 -18.08
CA PRO A 105 13.93 4.44 -17.32
C PRO A 105 13.78 3.96 -15.87
N THR A 106 13.29 4.85 -15.00
CA THR A 106 13.15 4.59 -13.57
C THR A 106 11.71 4.79 -13.12
N VAL A 107 11.21 3.87 -12.31
CA VAL A 107 9.93 4.03 -11.62
C VAL A 107 10.18 4.48 -10.19
N PHE A 108 9.61 5.61 -9.81
CA PHE A 108 9.51 6.03 -8.43
C PHE A 108 8.21 5.49 -7.81
N PHE A 109 8.33 4.43 -7.01
CA PHE A 109 7.25 3.95 -6.17
C PHE A 109 7.09 4.84 -4.93
N THR A 110 6.13 5.76 -4.98
CA THR A 110 5.78 6.59 -3.83
C THR A 110 4.89 5.79 -2.90
N GLY A 111 5.51 5.10 -1.94
CA GLY A 111 4.76 4.41 -0.88
C GLY A 111 3.89 5.39 -0.09
N GLY A 112 2.77 4.92 0.44
CA GLY A 112 1.96 5.68 1.41
C GLY A 112 2.31 5.36 2.87
N TYR A 113 3.10 4.33 3.11
CA TYR A 113 3.31 3.71 4.41
C TYR A 113 4.79 3.32 4.57
N ASN A 114 5.06 2.25 5.32
CA ASN A 114 6.34 1.56 5.32
C ASN A 114 6.77 1.09 3.94
N VAL A 115 8.08 0.94 3.74
CA VAL A 115 8.64 0.30 2.54
C VAL A 115 9.14 -1.10 2.88
N SER A 116 8.83 -2.07 2.02
CA SER A 116 9.41 -3.41 2.13
C SER A 116 10.90 -3.37 1.81
N THR A 117 11.73 -4.02 2.64
CA THR A 117 13.16 -4.21 2.41
C THR A 117 13.48 -5.49 1.65
N ASN A 118 12.46 -6.18 1.12
CA ASN A 118 12.64 -7.32 0.22
C ASN A 118 12.51 -6.84 -1.23
N PRO A 119 13.38 -7.33 -2.15
CA PRO A 119 13.27 -6.99 -3.57
C PRO A 119 11.87 -7.27 -4.11
N SER A 120 11.28 -6.28 -4.77
CA SER A 120 10.00 -6.40 -5.48
C SER A 120 9.89 -5.37 -6.59
N ARG A 121 9.08 -5.67 -7.61
CA ARG A 121 8.73 -4.75 -8.70
C ARG A 121 7.26 -4.38 -8.64
N SER A 122 7.00 -3.10 -8.82
CA SER A 122 5.68 -2.61 -9.20
C SER A 122 5.37 -2.98 -10.66
N GLU A 123 4.08 -3.00 -11.00
CA GLU A 123 3.64 -3.31 -12.36
C GLU A 123 4.27 -2.37 -13.40
N PRO A 124 4.35 -1.04 -13.21
CA PRO A 124 5.03 -0.16 -14.16
C PRO A 124 6.50 -0.49 -14.37
N THR A 125 7.23 -0.89 -13.31
CA THR A 125 8.65 -1.29 -13.42
C THR A 125 8.82 -2.50 -14.31
N ARG A 126 7.90 -3.47 -14.19
CA ARG A 126 7.87 -4.66 -15.06
C ARG A 126 7.47 -4.31 -16.49
N ILE A 127 6.51 -3.40 -16.68
CA ILE A 127 6.09 -2.96 -18.02
C ILE A 127 7.26 -2.35 -18.78
N ILE A 128 8.05 -1.48 -18.15
CA ILE A 128 9.13 -0.75 -18.82
C ILE A 128 10.48 -1.48 -18.78
N ASP A 129 10.58 -2.60 -18.05
CA ASP A 129 11.82 -3.33 -17.76
C ASP A 129 12.92 -2.38 -17.25
N GLY A 130 12.59 -1.60 -16.22
CA GLY A 130 13.38 -0.47 -15.73
C GLY A 130 13.95 -0.62 -14.33
N ASN A 131 14.51 0.47 -13.82
CA ASN A 131 14.90 0.61 -12.41
C ASN A 131 13.65 0.90 -11.56
N GLN A 132 13.73 0.65 -10.25
CA GLN A 132 12.72 1.12 -9.29
C GLN A 132 13.36 1.74 -8.06
N VAL A 133 12.90 2.93 -7.68
CA VAL A 133 13.18 3.56 -6.39
C VAL A 133 11.89 3.53 -5.59
N SER A 134 11.90 2.99 -4.37
CA SER A 134 10.77 3.04 -3.45
C SER A 134 11.14 3.85 -2.22
N LEU A 135 10.26 4.77 -1.81
CA LEU A 135 10.48 5.62 -0.64
C LEU A 135 9.50 5.27 0.48
N GLU A 136 10.03 5.09 1.69
CA GLU A 136 9.21 4.98 2.89
C GLU A 136 8.59 6.34 3.23
N TYR A 137 7.29 6.35 3.49
CA TYR A 137 6.60 7.60 3.80
C TYR A 137 7.07 8.15 5.15
N ARG A 138 7.31 9.47 5.25
CA ARG A 138 7.73 10.10 6.51
C ARG A 138 6.76 9.75 7.65
N TYR A 139 7.29 9.64 8.86
CA TYR A 139 6.61 9.25 10.11
C TYR A 139 6.30 7.76 10.28
N PHE A 140 6.42 6.94 9.24
CA PHE A 140 6.44 5.49 9.41
C PHE A 140 7.83 5.03 9.85
N THR A 141 7.91 4.33 10.98
CA THR A 141 9.19 3.95 11.60
C THR A 141 9.95 2.96 10.69
N PRO A 142 11.26 3.15 10.46
CA PRO A 142 12.17 4.09 11.14
C PRO A 142 12.26 5.49 10.52
N SER A 143 11.56 5.77 9.43
CA SER A 143 11.58 7.05 8.70
C SER A 143 10.82 8.17 9.41
N ARG A 144 11.11 8.43 10.69
CA ARG A 144 10.41 9.40 11.54
C ARG A 144 11.39 10.33 12.26
N PRO A 145 11.19 11.66 12.23
CA PRO A 145 11.92 12.59 13.08
C PRO A 145 11.84 12.24 14.57
N SER A 146 12.92 12.47 15.32
CA SER A 146 12.96 12.32 16.77
C SER A 146 13.48 13.59 17.43
N PRO A 147 12.67 14.29 18.26
CA PRO A 147 11.25 14.02 18.54
C PRO A 147 10.36 14.23 17.30
N ALA A 148 9.18 13.62 17.30
CA ALA A 148 8.22 13.72 16.20
C ALA A 148 7.34 14.98 16.32
N ASP A 149 7.56 15.97 15.46
CA ASP A 149 6.67 17.12 15.30
C ASP A 149 5.59 16.81 14.24
N TRP A 150 4.46 16.25 14.69
CA TRP A 150 3.35 15.84 13.82
C TRP A 150 2.83 16.94 12.89
N SER A 151 3.06 18.22 13.18
CA SER A 151 2.71 19.31 12.26
C SER A 151 3.48 19.26 10.93
N LYS A 152 4.55 18.45 10.85
CA LYS A 152 5.36 18.22 9.63
C LYS A 152 5.01 16.93 8.89
N LEU A 153 3.97 16.21 9.33
CA LEU A 153 3.37 15.13 8.57
C LEU A 153 2.25 15.71 7.70
N ASP A 154 2.64 16.29 6.57
CA ASP A 154 1.72 16.86 5.59
C ASP A 154 2.08 16.42 4.14
N ILE A 155 1.12 16.49 3.21
CA ILE A 155 1.28 16.02 1.83
C ILE A 155 2.37 16.78 1.06
N TRP A 156 2.58 18.06 1.36
CA TRP A 156 3.60 18.88 0.69
C TRP A 156 5.00 18.54 1.19
N GLN A 157 5.15 18.27 2.48
CA GLN A 157 6.40 17.81 3.07
C GLN A 157 6.82 16.46 2.51
N ALA A 158 5.87 15.53 2.35
CA ALA A 158 6.13 14.24 1.73
C ALA A 158 6.47 14.36 0.23
N ALA A 159 5.75 15.21 -0.51
CA ALA A 159 6.10 15.53 -1.90
C ALA A 159 7.50 16.12 -2.04
N SER A 160 7.91 16.93 -1.07
CA SER A 160 9.24 17.55 -1.04
C SER A 160 10.35 16.55 -0.66
N ASP A 161 10.06 15.52 0.14
CA ASP A 161 10.96 14.38 0.32
C ASP A 161 11.23 13.68 -1.01
N GLN A 162 10.16 13.43 -1.78
CA GLN A 162 10.21 12.75 -3.08
C GLN A 162 11.01 13.58 -4.08
N HIS A 163 10.73 14.88 -4.19
CA HIS A 163 11.47 15.81 -5.05
C HIS A 163 12.99 15.77 -4.80
N ARG A 164 13.42 15.75 -3.52
CA ARG A 164 14.84 15.70 -3.18
C ARG A 164 15.49 14.37 -3.58
N VAL A 165 14.80 13.25 -3.33
CA VAL A 165 15.29 11.91 -3.74
C VAL A 165 15.41 11.83 -5.25
N PHE A 166 14.38 12.26 -5.98
CA PHE A 166 14.41 12.35 -7.44
C PHE A 166 15.57 13.20 -7.92
N THR A 167 15.70 14.43 -7.43
CA THR A 167 16.75 15.38 -7.84
C THR A 167 18.16 14.81 -7.61
N ALA A 168 18.36 14.09 -6.50
CA ALA A 168 19.63 13.44 -6.21
C ALA A 168 19.93 12.29 -7.17
N LEU A 169 18.96 11.40 -7.40
CA LEU A 169 19.13 10.18 -8.20
C LEU A 169 19.06 10.42 -9.70
N LYS A 170 18.37 11.46 -10.18
CA LYS A 170 18.26 11.83 -11.60
C LYS A 170 19.63 12.08 -12.26
N ARG A 171 20.63 12.47 -11.46
CA ARG A 171 22.04 12.63 -11.89
C ARG A 171 22.68 11.30 -12.31
N ILE A 172 22.21 10.19 -11.76
CA ILE A 172 22.67 8.83 -12.08
C ILE A 172 21.74 8.18 -13.11
N TYR A 173 20.44 8.35 -12.94
CA TYR A 173 19.38 7.78 -13.78
C TYR A 173 18.75 8.85 -14.67
N SER A 174 19.43 9.21 -15.75
CA SER A 174 19.08 10.36 -16.59
C SER A 174 17.89 10.15 -17.54
N LYS A 175 17.49 8.89 -17.76
CA LYS A 175 16.32 8.52 -18.60
C LYS A 175 15.00 8.95 -17.96
N ASN A 176 13.88 8.66 -18.63
CA ASN A 176 12.56 9.05 -18.16
C ASN A 176 12.21 8.44 -16.80
N TRP A 177 11.44 9.18 -16.01
CA TRP A 177 10.93 8.77 -14.71
C TRP A 177 9.41 8.67 -14.71
N LEU A 178 8.88 7.59 -14.17
CA LEU A 178 7.46 7.46 -13.89
C LEU A 178 7.24 7.41 -12.38
N THR A 179 6.16 7.96 -11.86
CA THR A 179 5.75 7.72 -10.47
C THR A 179 4.57 6.77 -10.39
N THR A 180 4.51 5.97 -9.32
CA THR A 180 3.41 5.03 -9.10
C THR A 180 3.16 4.73 -7.63
N GLY A 181 1.95 4.29 -7.33
CA GLY A 181 1.58 3.73 -6.03
C GLY A 181 0.14 3.22 -6.05
N GLY A 182 -0.21 2.40 -5.06
CA GLY A 182 -1.58 1.94 -4.82
C GLY A 182 -2.18 2.61 -3.61
N SER A 183 -3.49 2.88 -3.62
CA SER A 183 -4.21 3.43 -2.47
C SER A 183 -3.63 4.76 -2.03
N LYS A 184 -3.25 4.92 -0.75
CA LYS A 184 -2.48 6.05 -0.24
C LYS A 184 -1.17 6.31 -1.01
N GLY A 185 -0.52 5.28 -1.55
CA GLY A 185 0.63 5.46 -2.43
C GLY A 185 0.26 6.09 -3.77
N GLY A 186 -0.90 5.74 -4.33
CA GLY A 186 -1.42 6.34 -5.55
C GLY A 186 -1.84 7.80 -5.35
N MET A 187 -2.47 8.10 -4.21
CA MET A 187 -2.68 9.47 -3.73
C MET A 187 -1.36 10.24 -3.68
N THR A 188 -0.34 9.65 -3.05
CA THR A 188 0.98 10.25 -2.92
C THR A 188 1.63 10.51 -4.28
N ALA A 189 1.50 9.60 -5.24
CA ALA A 189 1.99 9.78 -6.62
C ALA A 189 1.33 11.00 -7.28
N THR A 190 0.01 11.14 -7.13
CA THR A 190 -0.76 12.29 -7.62
C THR A 190 -0.37 13.59 -6.90
N TYR A 191 -0.16 13.56 -5.59
CA TYR A 191 0.25 14.76 -4.82
C TYR A 191 1.65 15.21 -5.17
N TYR A 192 2.55 14.26 -5.41
CA TYR A 192 3.90 14.54 -5.85
C TYR A 192 3.89 15.31 -7.16
N GLU A 193 3.16 14.79 -8.16
CA GLU A 193 2.98 15.44 -9.46
C GLU A 193 2.33 16.82 -9.31
N ARG A 194 1.31 16.95 -8.45
CA ARG A 194 0.65 18.22 -8.14
C ARG A 194 1.63 19.29 -7.62
N PHE A 195 2.62 18.93 -6.81
CA PHE A 195 3.57 19.90 -6.22
C PHE A 195 4.84 20.07 -7.04
N TYR A 196 5.24 19.06 -7.82
CA TYR A 196 6.46 19.03 -8.63
C TYR A 196 6.19 18.47 -10.05
N PRO A 197 5.37 19.15 -10.87
CA PRO A 197 4.86 18.62 -12.16
C PRO A 197 5.88 18.54 -13.31
N LYS A 198 7.17 18.68 -12.99
CA LYS A 198 8.28 18.60 -13.95
C LYS A 198 9.24 17.45 -13.64
N ASP A 199 8.99 16.72 -12.55
CA ASP A 199 9.88 15.67 -12.10
C ASP A 199 9.59 14.33 -12.79
N MET A 200 8.33 14.05 -13.12
CA MET A 200 7.91 12.77 -13.70
C MET A 200 7.44 12.96 -15.15
N ASP A 201 7.79 11.99 -16.00
CA ASP A 201 7.32 11.89 -17.37
C ASP A 201 5.94 11.20 -17.48
N GLY A 202 5.46 10.61 -16.39
CA GLY A 202 4.11 10.03 -16.28
C GLY A 202 3.79 9.47 -14.89
N VAL A 203 2.50 9.37 -14.60
CA VAL A 203 1.95 8.93 -13.31
C VAL A 203 1.05 7.72 -13.53
N VAL A 204 1.27 6.64 -12.78
CA VAL A 204 0.38 5.46 -12.77
C VAL A 204 -0.14 5.23 -11.35
N ALA A 205 -1.34 5.70 -11.06
CA ALA A 205 -1.96 5.62 -9.75
C ALA A 205 -3.04 4.51 -9.73
N TYR A 206 -2.90 3.56 -8.80
CA TYR A 206 -3.85 2.48 -8.61
C TYR A 206 -4.75 2.75 -7.42
N VAL A 207 -6.06 2.55 -7.58
CA VAL A 207 -7.07 2.56 -6.51
C VAL A 207 -6.94 3.73 -5.54
N ALA A 208 -6.58 4.90 -6.06
CA ALA A 208 -6.25 6.09 -5.28
C ALA A 208 -7.53 6.88 -4.95
N PRO A 209 -7.96 6.94 -3.68
CA PRO A 209 -9.14 7.72 -3.33
C PRO A 209 -8.86 9.22 -3.35
N ASN A 210 -9.92 10.01 -3.49
CA ASN A 210 -9.90 11.46 -3.61
C ASN A 210 -11.12 12.08 -2.91
N ASP A 211 -11.03 12.20 -1.59
CA ASP A 211 -12.06 12.82 -0.76
C ASP A 211 -11.94 14.36 -0.80
N VAL A 212 -12.68 14.96 -1.73
CA VAL A 212 -12.66 16.43 -1.96
C VAL A 212 -13.47 17.18 -0.91
N VAL A 213 -14.49 16.53 -0.33
CA VAL A 213 -15.42 17.11 0.64
C VAL A 213 -15.71 16.06 1.70
N ASN A 214 -14.91 16.04 2.75
CA ASN A 214 -14.94 15.05 3.84
C ASN A 214 -16.29 14.82 4.54
N ASN A 215 -17.29 15.68 4.34
CA ASN A 215 -18.62 15.52 4.93
C ASN A 215 -19.69 15.15 3.88
N GLU A 216 -19.27 14.67 2.71
CA GLU A 216 -20.14 14.29 1.60
C GLU A 216 -19.76 12.90 1.10
N ASP A 217 -20.26 11.87 1.78
CA ASP A 217 -19.93 10.47 1.49
C ASP A 217 -21.01 9.72 0.70
N SER A 218 -21.94 10.43 0.05
CA SER A 218 -23.06 9.77 -0.64
C SER A 218 -22.62 8.88 -1.80
N ALA A 219 -21.39 9.07 -2.30
CA ALA A 219 -20.79 8.18 -3.29
C ALA A 219 -20.57 6.76 -2.73
N TYR A 220 -20.06 6.65 -1.51
CA TYR A 220 -19.89 5.37 -0.83
C TYR A 220 -21.24 4.71 -0.52
N ASP A 221 -22.22 5.49 -0.05
CA ASP A 221 -23.59 4.98 0.20
C ASP A 221 -24.20 4.36 -1.08
N ARG A 222 -24.06 5.04 -2.23
CA ARG A 222 -24.54 4.52 -3.52
C ARG A 222 -23.79 3.28 -3.96
N PHE A 223 -22.48 3.21 -3.67
CA PHE A 223 -21.65 2.05 -3.97
C PHE A 223 -22.12 0.83 -3.18
N PHE A 224 -22.20 0.92 -1.86
CA PHE A 224 -22.61 -0.21 -1.01
C PHE A 224 -24.05 -0.66 -1.25
N ALA A 225 -24.93 0.22 -1.74
CA ALA A 225 -26.28 -0.18 -2.15
C ALA A 225 -26.31 -1.10 -3.40
N LYS A 226 -25.26 -1.10 -4.22
CA LYS A 226 -25.26 -1.70 -5.57
C LYS A 226 -24.16 -2.72 -5.84
N VAL A 227 -23.03 -2.68 -5.12
CA VAL A 227 -21.88 -3.54 -5.37
C VAL A 227 -22.24 -5.03 -5.30
N GLY A 228 -21.76 -5.80 -6.28
CA GLY A 228 -22.01 -7.24 -6.41
C GLY A 228 -23.50 -7.63 -6.42
N THR A 229 -23.81 -8.83 -5.94
CA THR A 229 -25.18 -9.35 -5.92
C THR A 229 -25.91 -8.95 -4.63
N LYS A 230 -27.25 -8.83 -4.71
CA LYS A 230 -28.08 -8.59 -3.53
C LYS A 230 -27.89 -9.67 -2.48
N GLU A 231 -27.82 -10.94 -2.90
CA GLU A 231 -27.58 -12.08 -2.00
C GLU A 231 -26.28 -11.89 -1.20
N CYS A 232 -25.20 -11.47 -1.86
CA CYS A 232 -23.94 -11.27 -1.17
C CYS A 232 -24.01 -10.12 -0.15
N ARG A 233 -24.63 -8.99 -0.55
CA ARG A 233 -24.87 -7.86 0.35
C ARG A 233 -25.72 -8.26 1.55
N ASP A 234 -26.73 -9.10 1.36
CA ASP A 234 -27.58 -9.60 2.45
C ASP A 234 -26.79 -10.50 3.42
N LYS A 235 -25.92 -11.40 2.92
CA LYS A 235 -25.04 -12.24 3.77
C LYS A 235 -24.10 -11.37 4.62
N LEU A 236 -23.41 -10.42 4.00
CA LEU A 236 -22.51 -9.49 4.68
C LEU A 236 -23.23 -8.67 5.76
N SER A 237 -24.38 -8.09 5.40
CA SER A 237 -25.23 -7.32 6.32
C SER A 237 -25.72 -8.18 7.49
N GLY A 238 -26.05 -9.45 7.22
CA GLY A 238 -26.48 -10.41 8.22
C GLY A 238 -25.38 -10.72 9.25
N VAL A 239 -24.17 -11.03 8.80
CA VAL A 239 -23.02 -11.29 9.70
C VAL A 239 -22.72 -10.07 10.56
N GLN A 240 -22.62 -8.89 9.93
CA GLN A 240 -22.34 -7.64 10.65
C GLN A 240 -23.42 -7.34 11.71
N ARG A 241 -24.70 -7.53 11.35
CA ARG A 241 -25.83 -7.33 12.28
C ARG A 241 -25.80 -8.31 13.44
N GLU A 242 -25.58 -9.60 13.18
CA GLU A 242 -25.52 -10.63 14.21
C GLU A 242 -24.34 -10.42 15.16
N ALA A 243 -23.19 -9.95 14.66
CA ALA A 243 -22.08 -9.55 15.52
C ALA A 243 -22.49 -8.50 16.56
N LEU A 244 -23.24 -7.46 16.15
CA LEU A 244 -23.70 -6.44 17.09
C LEU A 244 -24.86 -6.91 18.00
N ILE A 245 -25.75 -7.79 17.52
CA ILE A 245 -26.80 -8.39 18.37
C ILE A 245 -26.18 -9.24 19.48
N ARG A 246 -25.13 -10.00 19.14
CA ARG A 246 -24.43 -10.92 20.04
C ARG A 246 -23.20 -10.29 20.68
N ARG A 247 -23.24 -8.97 20.86
CA ARG A 247 -22.11 -8.18 21.38
C ARG A 247 -21.52 -8.77 22.65
N VAL A 248 -22.35 -9.11 23.65
CA VAL A 248 -21.87 -9.60 24.96
C VAL A 248 -20.98 -10.85 24.83
N PRO A 249 -21.44 -11.99 24.28
CA PRO A 249 -20.58 -13.17 24.16
C PRO A 249 -19.39 -12.97 23.21
N LEU A 250 -19.52 -12.13 22.17
CA LEU A 250 -18.41 -11.86 21.26
C LEU A 250 -17.35 -10.91 21.86
N GLU A 251 -17.74 -9.97 22.72
CA GLU A 251 -16.79 -9.13 23.48
C GLU A 251 -16.06 -9.94 24.55
N GLU A 252 -16.70 -10.92 25.20
CA GLU A 252 -15.99 -11.85 26.08
C GLU A 252 -14.92 -12.64 25.31
N LYS A 253 -15.23 -13.06 24.08
CA LYS A 253 -14.26 -13.71 23.20
C LYS A 253 -13.15 -12.74 22.78
N TYR A 254 -13.48 -11.48 22.52
CA TYR A 254 -12.48 -10.46 22.19
C TYR A 254 -11.57 -10.15 23.38
N ALA A 255 -12.10 -10.11 24.59
CA ALA A 255 -11.32 -9.91 25.81
C ALA A 255 -10.31 -11.05 26.01
N ARG A 256 -10.71 -12.30 25.79
CA ARG A 256 -9.80 -13.45 25.81
C ARG A 256 -8.74 -13.35 24.72
N TYR A 257 -9.14 -13.09 23.48
CA TYR A 257 -8.22 -12.88 22.36
C TYR A 257 -7.21 -11.76 22.65
N ALA A 258 -7.66 -10.64 23.23
CA ALA A 258 -6.80 -9.54 23.61
C ALA A 258 -5.81 -9.94 24.72
N ALA A 259 -6.26 -10.64 25.75
CA ALA A 259 -5.40 -11.13 26.83
C ALA A 259 -4.32 -12.10 26.31
N ASP A 260 -4.71 -13.06 25.45
CA ASP A 260 -3.81 -14.08 24.88
C ASP A 260 -2.71 -13.46 23.99
N ASN A 261 -2.98 -12.29 23.40
CA ASN A 261 -2.07 -11.62 22.46
C ASN A 261 -1.46 -10.32 23.03
N GLY A 262 -1.79 -9.95 24.27
CA GLY A 262 -1.32 -8.71 24.90
C GLY A 262 -1.83 -7.43 24.25
N TYR A 263 -3.03 -7.44 23.66
CA TYR A 263 -3.64 -6.26 23.04
C TYR A 263 -4.28 -5.32 24.06
N THR A 264 -4.16 -4.02 23.80
CA THR A 264 -4.72 -2.93 24.63
C THR A 264 -5.55 -1.98 23.76
N PHE A 265 -6.36 -1.12 24.38
CA PHE A 265 -7.35 -0.28 23.69
C PHE A 265 -7.37 1.18 24.17
N ASP A 266 -6.23 1.70 24.61
CA ASP A 266 -6.12 3.03 25.21
C ASP A 266 -6.40 4.15 24.18
N THR A 267 -5.94 3.97 22.93
CA THR A 267 -6.09 4.95 21.85
C THR A 267 -7.57 5.14 21.46
N VAL A 268 -8.27 4.03 21.26
CA VAL A 268 -9.70 4.01 20.90
C VAL A 268 -10.56 4.36 22.11
N GLY A 269 -10.13 3.92 23.30
CA GLY A 269 -10.67 4.25 24.61
C GLY A 269 -11.34 3.09 25.35
N SER A 270 -11.69 1.99 24.66
CA SER A 270 -12.23 0.77 25.29
C SER A 270 -12.26 -0.41 24.31
N LEU A 271 -12.36 -1.62 24.87
CA LEU A 271 -12.58 -2.85 24.11
C LEU A 271 -13.90 -2.83 23.33
N ASP A 272 -15.01 -2.40 23.94
CA ASP A 272 -16.34 -2.32 23.32
C ASP A 272 -16.36 -1.39 22.08
N LYS A 273 -15.62 -0.28 22.17
CA LYS A 273 -15.48 0.65 21.05
C LYS A 273 -14.56 0.13 19.96
N ALA A 274 -13.48 -0.57 20.31
CA ALA A 274 -12.62 -1.25 19.33
C ALA A 274 -13.36 -2.40 18.63
N TYR A 275 -14.14 -3.18 19.38
CA TYR A 275 -14.98 -4.26 18.86
C TYR A 275 -15.96 -3.72 17.81
N GLU A 276 -16.69 -2.66 18.15
CA GLU A 276 -17.61 -2.06 17.19
C GLU A 276 -16.88 -1.50 15.97
N ALA A 277 -15.70 -0.88 16.12
CA ALA A 277 -14.92 -0.40 14.97
C ALA A 277 -14.59 -1.54 13.97
N VAL A 278 -14.12 -2.70 14.48
CA VAL A 278 -13.85 -3.88 13.64
C VAL A 278 -15.11 -4.35 12.93
N VAL A 279 -16.23 -4.46 13.66
CA VAL A 279 -17.51 -4.90 13.07
C VAL A 279 -18.02 -3.91 12.04
N MET A 280 -17.91 -2.60 12.27
CA MET A 280 -18.35 -1.56 11.35
C MET A 280 -17.59 -1.60 10.02
N ASP A 281 -16.33 -2.04 10.00
CA ASP A 281 -15.52 -2.16 8.78
C ASP A 281 -15.75 -3.43 7.97
N TYR A 282 -16.48 -4.41 8.51
CA TYR A 282 -16.67 -5.73 7.89
C TYR A 282 -17.13 -5.69 6.43
N VAL A 283 -18.18 -4.92 6.14
CA VAL A 283 -18.70 -4.81 4.77
C VAL A 283 -17.71 -4.09 3.86
N TRP A 284 -17.03 -3.07 4.36
CA TRP A 284 -16.02 -2.33 3.61
C TRP A 284 -14.83 -3.20 3.25
N ALA A 285 -14.24 -3.87 4.26
CA ALA A 285 -13.05 -4.70 4.12
C ALA A 285 -13.29 -5.88 3.17
N PHE A 286 -14.49 -6.49 3.18
CA PHE A 286 -14.83 -7.53 2.22
C PHE A 286 -14.73 -7.03 0.78
N TRP A 287 -15.38 -5.93 0.43
CA TRP A 287 -15.33 -5.42 -0.95
C TRP A 287 -13.95 -4.88 -1.33
N GLN A 288 -13.21 -4.35 -0.36
CA GLN A 288 -11.85 -3.89 -0.58
C GLN A 288 -10.90 -5.05 -0.94
N TYR A 289 -10.99 -6.20 -0.27
CA TYR A 289 -9.94 -7.23 -0.37
C TYR A 289 -10.39 -8.61 -0.81
N SER A 290 -11.68 -8.92 -0.72
CA SER A 290 -12.28 -10.17 -1.21
C SER A 290 -12.82 -10.02 -2.63
N LEU A 291 -13.14 -11.13 -3.27
CA LEU A 291 -13.84 -11.21 -4.54
C LEU A 291 -15.31 -11.56 -4.30
N LEU A 292 -16.16 -11.27 -5.30
CA LEU A 292 -17.56 -11.70 -5.27
C LEU A 292 -17.72 -13.21 -5.08
N ALA A 293 -16.80 -14.01 -5.63
CA ALA A 293 -16.79 -15.47 -5.47
C ALA A 293 -16.53 -15.91 -4.02
N ASP A 294 -15.81 -15.11 -3.22
CA ASP A 294 -15.53 -15.43 -1.82
C ASP A 294 -16.78 -15.30 -0.94
N CYS A 295 -17.86 -14.72 -1.48
CA CYS A 295 -19.13 -14.60 -0.79
C CYS A 295 -19.77 -15.95 -0.43
N ASP A 296 -19.40 -17.01 -1.14
CA ASP A 296 -19.84 -18.38 -0.86
C ASP A 296 -19.25 -18.95 0.44
N SER A 297 -18.17 -18.34 0.95
CA SER A 297 -17.56 -18.71 2.24
C SER A 297 -18.26 -18.08 3.44
N LEU A 298 -19.11 -17.08 3.22
CA LEU A 298 -19.83 -16.41 4.29
C LEU A 298 -20.96 -17.28 4.84
N PRO A 299 -21.30 -17.17 6.14
CA PRO A 299 -22.47 -17.83 6.70
C PRO A 299 -23.75 -17.55 5.88
N ALA A 300 -24.36 -18.60 5.34
CA ALA A 300 -25.53 -18.47 4.48
C ALA A 300 -26.78 -17.94 5.23
N ASP A 301 -26.92 -18.31 6.50
CA ASP A 301 -27.96 -17.81 7.42
C ASP A 301 -27.29 -17.38 8.73
N ALA A 302 -26.85 -16.13 8.80
CA ALA A 302 -26.12 -15.58 9.94
C ALA A 302 -26.87 -15.76 11.28
N LYS A 303 -28.21 -15.78 11.27
CA LYS A 303 -29.02 -15.98 12.49
C LYS A 303 -28.88 -17.38 13.08
N LYS A 304 -28.59 -18.38 12.24
CA LYS A 304 -28.37 -19.77 12.65
C LYS A 304 -26.90 -20.12 12.83
N ALA A 305 -26.00 -19.25 12.36
CA ALA A 305 -24.58 -19.39 12.60
C ALA A 305 -24.28 -19.33 14.10
N THR A 306 -23.28 -20.07 14.53
CA THR A 306 -22.72 -20.02 15.88
C THR A 306 -21.93 -18.72 16.11
N ASP A 307 -21.69 -18.37 17.37
CA ASP A 307 -20.84 -17.22 17.72
C ASP A 307 -19.41 -17.40 17.19
N GLN A 308 -18.94 -18.64 17.10
CA GLN A 308 -17.64 -18.97 16.51
C GLN A 308 -17.60 -18.63 15.02
N GLU A 309 -18.61 -19.01 14.25
CA GLU A 309 -18.68 -18.72 12.80
C GLU A 309 -18.79 -17.22 12.51
N ILE A 310 -19.58 -16.48 13.30
CA ILE A 310 -19.65 -15.01 13.18
C ILE A 310 -18.31 -14.38 13.50
N TRP A 311 -17.67 -14.79 14.61
CA TRP A 311 -16.34 -14.32 14.99
C TRP A 311 -15.30 -14.59 13.90
N ASP A 312 -15.20 -15.83 13.41
CA ASP A 312 -14.18 -16.22 12.44
C ASP A 312 -14.37 -15.49 11.12
N SER A 313 -15.62 -15.23 10.72
CA SER A 313 -15.89 -14.41 9.54
C SER A 313 -15.40 -12.98 9.72
N VAL A 314 -15.74 -12.33 10.84
CA VAL A 314 -15.30 -10.94 11.12
C VAL A 314 -13.77 -10.86 11.24
N ASP A 315 -13.12 -11.80 11.93
CA ASP A 315 -11.67 -11.83 12.08
C ASP A 315 -10.95 -12.03 10.73
N ALA A 316 -11.48 -12.90 9.87
CA ALA A 316 -10.89 -13.18 8.57
C ALA A 316 -10.93 -11.97 7.62
N ILE A 317 -11.96 -11.11 7.74
CA ILE A 317 -12.21 -10.01 6.82
C ILE A 317 -11.71 -8.67 7.37
N SER A 318 -12.06 -8.32 8.61
CA SER A 318 -11.69 -7.03 9.24
C SER A 318 -10.51 -7.13 10.19
N GLY A 319 -10.32 -8.28 10.84
CA GLY A 319 -9.23 -8.54 11.79
C GLY A 319 -9.43 -7.86 13.15
N PHE A 320 -9.56 -8.64 14.21
CA PHE A 320 -9.78 -8.10 15.56
C PHE A 320 -8.57 -7.35 16.14
N SER A 321 -7.39 -7.46 15.55
CA SER A 321 -6.19 -6.73 15.97
C SER A 321 -6.08 -5.31 15.38
N ALA A 322 -6.89 -4.96 14.36
CA ALA A 322 -6.74 -3.72 13.60
C ALA A 322 -6.84 -2.45 14.46
N TYR A 323 -7.75 -2.46 15.44
CA TYR A 323 -8.05 -1.32 16.31
C TYR A 323 -7.50 -1.44 17.74
N ALA A 324 -6.68 -2.47 18.00
CA ALA A 324 -5.84 -2.50 19.20
C ALA A 324 -4.70 -1.47 19.08
N ASP A 325 -4.16 -1.00 20.21
CA ASP A 325 -3.07 -0.01 20.21
C ASP A 325 -1.85 -0.46 19.40
N GLN A 326 -1.57 -1.76 19.40
CA GLN A 326 -0.46 -2.38 18.67
C GLN A 326 -0.68 -2.30 17.15
N GLY A 327 -1.91 -2.51 16.67
CA GLY A 327 -2.28 -2.31 15.27
C GLY A 327 -2.24 -0.84 14.88
N LEU A 328 -2.81 0.02 15.73
CA LEU A 328 -2.86 1.47 15.52
C LEU A 328 -1.50 2.15 15.57
N ALA A 329 -0.54 1.64 16.35
CA ALA A 329 0.79 2.24 16.48
C ALA A 329 1.50 2.37 15.13
N ASN A 330 1.36 1.37 14.25
CA ASN A 330 1.97 1.41 12.92
C ASN A 330 1.23 2.39 11.98
N TYR A 331 -0.09 2.47 12.08
CA TYR A 331 -0.96 3.26 11.20
C TYR A 331 -1.32 4.65 11.73
N THR A 332 -0.83 5.03 12.91
CA THR A 332 -1.03 6.37 13.48
C THR A 332 -0.68 7.48 12.48
N PRO A 333 0.41 7.40 11.68
CA PRO A 333 0.68 8.40 10.65
C PRO A 333 -0.39 8.48 9.56
N TYR A 334 -0.98 7.37 9.17
CA TYR A 334 -2.09 7.38 8.23
C TYR A 334 -3.33 8.04 8.83
N TYR A 335 -3.79 7.61 10.01
CA TYR A 335 -4.98 8.18 10.64
C TYR A 335 -4.81 9.66 10.99
N TYR A 336 -3.58 10.07 11.33
CA TYR A 336 -3.25 11.48 11.49
C TYR A 336 -3.48 12.24 10.18
N GLN A 337 -2.96 11.75 9.05
CA GLN A 337 -3.17 12.40 7.76
C GLN A 337 -4.62 12.36 7.30
N ALA A 338 -5.34 11.26 7.51
CA ALA A 338 -6.77 11.14 7.26
C ALA A 338 -7.54 12.27 7.96
N GLY A 339 -7.37 12.42 9.28
CA GLY A 339 -8.07 13.48 10.02
C GLY A 339 -7.41 14.87 9.99
N THR A 340 -6.35 15.10 9.21
CA THR A 340 -5.73 16.44 9.06
C THR A 340 -5.73 16.98 7.63
N GLN A 341 -5.69 16.14 6.60
CA GLN A 341 -5.64 16.57 5.20
C GLN A 341 -6.40 15.68 4.23
N LEU A 342 -6.29 14.35 4.34
CA LEU A 342 -6.78 13.44 3.30
C LEU A 342 -8.30 13.25 3.36
N GLY A 343 -8.87 13.38 4.54
CA GLY A 343 -10.24 13.00 4.83
C GLY A 343 -10.39 11.50 5.06
N SER A 344 -11.62 11.06 5.25
CA SER A 344 -11.98 9.67 5.57
C SER A 344 -13.46 9.42 5.30
N PRO A 345 -13.83 8.21 4.86
CA PRO A 345 -15.23 7.88 4.58
C PRO A 345 -16.09 7.85 5.85
N ASP A 346 -17.34 8.26 5.74
CA ASP A 346 -18.43 7.96 6.67
C ASP A 346 -19.61 7.31 5.92
N ILE A 347 -19.87 6.02 6.19
CA ILE A 347 -20.86 5.24 5.43
C ILE A 347 -22.12 4.91 6.23
N LYS A 348 -23.28 4.95 5.56
CA LYS A 348 -24.53 4.50 6.17
C LYS A 348 -24.64 2.98 6.14
N GLN A 349 -25.09 2.43 7.27
CA GLN A 349 -25.33 0.99 7.45
C GLN A 349 -26.77 0.75 7.96
N PRO A 350 -27.80 1.03 7.13
CA PRO A 350 -29.20 1.04 7.58
C PRO A 350 -29.70 -0.32 8.11
N TRP A 351 -29.09 -1.44 7.69
CA TRP A 351 -29.43 -2.77 8.18
C TRP A 351 -29.07 -2.99 9.66
N LEU A 352 -28.26 -2.13 10.27
CA LEU A 352 -27.94 -2.19 11.71
C LEU A 352 -29.06 -1.57 12.58
N GLY A 353 -29.86 -0.64 12.05
CA GLY A 353 -30.86 0.08 12.83
C GLY A 353 -30.21 0.81 14.03
N LYS A 354 -30.63 0.49 15.26
CA LYS A 354 -30.13 1.11 16.51
C LYS A 354 -29.07 0.26 17.24
N LEU A 355 -28.45 -0.71 16.56
CA LEU A 355 -27.50 -1.64 17.20
C LEU A 355 -26.12 -1.02 17.45
N SER A 356 -25.73 -0.05 16.64
CA SER A 356 -24.46 0.68 16.80
C SER A 356 -24.54 1.63 17.99
N ARG A 357 -23.51 1.64 18.84
CA ARG A 357 -23.35 2.58 19.96
C ARG A 357 -22.53 3.80 19.58
N TYR A 358 -21.60 3.65 18.63
CA TYR A 358 -20.57 4.65 18.31
C TYR A 358 -20.64 5.20 16.88
N GLY A 359 -21.46 4.60 16.03
CA GLY A 359 -21.48 4.89 14.58
C GLY A 359 -20.22 4.40 13.87
N TYR A 360 -20.11 4.76 12.59
CA TYR A 360 -18.85 4.60 11.85
C TYR A 360 -17.82 5.60 12.42
N GLN A 361 -16.62 5.12 12.75
CA GLN A 361 -15.73 5.86 13.64
C GLN A 361 -14.72 6.72 12.87
N PRO A 362 -14.59 8.03 13.17
CA PRO A 362 -13.69 8.91 12.43
C PRO A 362 -12.22 8.71 12.84
N PRO A 363 -11.24 9.12 11.99
CA PRO A 363 -9.80 8.96 12.23
C PRO A 363 -9.30 9.46 13.58
N ARG A 364 -9.97 10.45 14.17
CA ARG A 364 -9.62 10.99 15.49
C ARG A 364 -9.66 9.93 16.59
N ASN A 365 -10.47 8.88 16.45
CA ASN A 365 -10.52 7.77 17.39
C ASN A 365 -9.29 6.85 17.32
N PHE A 366 -8.50 6.95 16.24
CA PHE A 366 -7.41 6.02 15.94
C PHE A 366 -6.02 6.67 16.06
N VAL A 367 -5.97 7.85 16.67
CA VAL A 367 -4.72 8.58 16.93
C VAL A 367 -4.69 8.95 18.43
N PRO A 368 -3.57 8.73 19.14
CA PRO A 368 -3.42 9.12 20.54
C PRO A 368 -3.77 10.59 20.80
N ARG A 369 -4.40 10.88 21.95
CA ARG A 369 -4.84 12.24 22.32
C ARG A 369 -3.69 13.22 22.56
N SER A 370 -2.49 12.71 22.82
CA SER A 370 -1.26 13.51 22.90
C SER A 370 -0.85 14.13 21.56
N ILE A 371 -1.43 13.67 20.44
CA ILE A 371 -1.18 14.21 19.10
C ILE A 371 -2.37 15.09 18.70
N PRO A 372 -2.21 16.43 18.70
CA PRO A 372 -3.28 17.33 18.29
C PRO A 372 -3.55 17.18 16.79
N MET A 373 -4.82 17.23 16.37
CA MET A 373 -5.22 17.18 14.96
C MET A 373 -6.12 18.36 14.63
N ARG A 374 -5.87 18.97 13.47
CA ARG A 374 -6.71 20.01 12.89
C ARG A 374 -6.87 19.73 11.40
N PHE A 375 -8.11 19.59 10.95
CA PHE A 375 -8.42 19.32 9.55
C PHE A 375 -8.21 20.55 8.65
N GLN A 376 -7.67 20.31 7.46
CA GLN A 376 -7.41 21.30 6.42
C GLN A 376 -8.33 21.03 5.22
N PRO A 377 -9.56 21.58 5.20
CA PRO A 377 -10.58 21.21 4.21
C PRO A 377 -10.26 21.64 2.76
N GLY A 378 -9.21 22.44 2.54
CA GLY A 378 -8.78 22.86 1.21
C GLY A 378 -7.78 21.91 0.55
N ALA A 379 -7.16 20.99 1.29
CA ALA A 379 -6.02 20.22 0.79
C ALA A 379 -6.38 19.31 -0.40
N MET A 380 -7.42 18.48 -0.27
CA MET A 380 -7.82 17.59 -1.36
C MET A 380 -8.49 18.33 -2.51
N ARG A 381 -9.25 19.40 -2.23
CA ARG A 381 -9.84 20.26 -3.27
C ARG A 381 -8.77 20.91 -4.15
N ASP A 382 -7.66 21.33 -3.56
CA ASP A 382 -6.52 21.89 -4.29
C ASP A 382 -5.90 20.87 -5.25
N VAL A 383 -5.69 19.63 -4.80
CA VAL A 383 -5.18 18.54 -5.66
C VAL A 383 -6.19 18.21 -6.76
N ASP A 384 -7.45 17.98 -6.42
CA ASP A 384 -8.50 17.60 -7.37
C ASP A 384 -8.70 18.65 -8.47
N THR A 385 -8.74 19.93 -8.08
CA THR A 385 -8.84 21.04 -9.02
C THR A 385 -7.65 21.04 -9.98
N TRP A 386 -6.44 20.87 -9.47
CA TRP A 386 -5.25 20.83 -10.31
C TRP A 386 -5.28 19.65 -11.29
N VAL A 387 -5.64 18.44 -10.84
CA VAL A 387 -5.77 17.26 -11.72
C VAL A 387 -6.75 17.53 -12.85
N LYS A 388 -7.91 18.15 -12.56
CA LYS A 388 -8.91 18.48 -13.59
C LYS A 388 -8.41 19.47 -14.64
N HIS A 389 -7.48 20.35 -14.29
CA HIS A 389 -6.99 21.42 -15.14
C HIS A 389 -5.61 21.19 -15.76
N HIS A 390 -4.78 20.31 -15.20
CA HIS A 390 -3.36 20.20 -15.53
C HIS A 390 -2.85 18.76 -15.70
N ALA A 391 -3.68 17.74 -15.46
CA ALA A 391 -3.24 16.35 -15.60
C ALA A 391 -2.69 16.08 -17.00
N THR A 392 -1.40 15.75 -17.08
CA THR A 392 -0.73 15.35 -18.32
C THR A 392 0.01 14.05 -18.03
N HIS A 393 -0.14 13.04 -18.90
CA HIS A 393 0.46 11.71 -18.69
C HIS A 393 0.07 11.03 -17.37
N MET A 394 -1.20 11.15 -16.97
CA MET A 394 -1.71 10.51 -15.74
C MET A 394 -2.67 9.37 -16.06
N LEU A 395 -2.36 8.18 -15.55
CA LEU A 395 -3.21 6.99 -15.62
C LEU A 395 -3.72 6.63 -14.23
N TYR A 396 -5.03 6.56 -14.08
CA TYR A 396 -5.70 6.02 -12.91
C TYR A 396 -6.37 4.68 -13.23
N VAL A 397 -6.17 3.68 -12.38
CA VAL A 397 -6.81 2.36 -12.50
C VAL A 397 -7.56 2.02 -11.22
N TYR A 398 -8.87 1.80 -11.30
CA TYR A 398 -9.73 1.44 -10.17
C TYR A 398 -10.29 0.02 -10.32
N GLY A 399 -10.70 -0.59 -9.21
CA GLY A 399 -11.51 -1.81 -9.22
C GLY A 399 -13.00 -1.47 -9.23
N GLU A 400 -13.80 -2.21 -10.01
CA GLU A 400 -15.27 -2.07 -10.01
C GLU A 400 -15.89 -2.32 -8.63
N ASN A 401 -15.33 -3.28 -7.88
CA ASN A 401 -15.79 -3.69 -6.56
C ASN A 401 -14.99 -3.08 -5.41
N ASP A 402 -14.06 -2.16 -5.69
CA ASP A 402 -13.29 -1.47 -4.64
C ASP A 402 -14.06 -0.25 -4.12
N PRO A 403 -14.42 -0.18 -2.82
CA PRO A 403 -15.14 0.96 -2.27
C PRO A 403 -14.39 2.28 -2.44
N TRP A 404 -13.04 2.27 -2.38
CA TRP A 404 -12.24 3.49 -2.58
C TRP A 404 -12.40 4.12 -3.96
N GLY A 405 -12.84 3.35 -4.97
CA GLY A 405 -13.15 3.85 -6.30
C GLY A 405 -14.42 4.72 -6.40
N ALA A 406 -15.28 4.71 -5.37
CA ALA A 406 -16.50 5.53 -5.33
C ALA A 406 -16.16 7.03 -5.35
N GLU A 407 -15.11 7.42 -4.61
CA GLU A 407 -14.53 8.76 -4.61
C GLU A 407 -13.15 8.74 -5.26
N ARG A 408 -13.17 8.68 -6.59
CA ARG A 408 -11.98 8.66 -7.43
C ARG A 408 -11.55 10.03 -7.92
N PHE A 409 -10.26 10.16 -8.24
CA PHE A 409 -9.78 11.23 -9.12
C PHE A 409 -10.52 11.20 -10.46
N ARG A 410 -10.87 12.40 -10.95
CA ARG A 410 -11.52 12.58 -12.24
C ARG A 410 -10.69 13.54 -13.09
N LEU A 411 -10.53 13.20 -14.36
CA LEU A 411 -9.92 14.09 -15.33
C LEU A 411 -10.93 15.16 -15.77
N GLY A 412 -10.45 16.37 -16.02
CA GLY A 412 -11.24 17.48 -16.51
C GLY A 412 -10.79 17.94 -17.89
N ALA A 413 -11.35 19.05 -18.37
CA ALA A 413 -11.10 19.59 -19.70
C ALA A 413 -9.62 19.97 -19.97
N GLY A 414 -8.84 20.18 -18.91
CA GLY A 414 -7.41 20.47 -19.01
C GLY A 414 -6.53 19.23 -19.20
N ALA A 415 -7.08 18.02 -18.99
CA ALA A 415 -6.30 16.80 -19.04
C ALA A 415 -5.80 16.48 -20.46
N ARG A 416 -4.56 15.98 -20.59
CA ARG A 416 -3.93 15.60 -21.86
C ARG A 416 -3.24 14.25 -21.72
N ASP A 417 -3.41 13.38 -22.72
CA ASP A 417 -2.85 12.01 -22.73
C ASP A 417 -2.94 11.35 -21.34
N SER A 418 -4.15 11.33 -20.79
CA SER A 418 -4.43 10.90 -19.42
C SER A 418 -5.70 10.06 -19.42
N TYR A 419 -5.76 9.05 -18.54
CA TYR A 419 -6.76 8.00 -18.59
C TYR A 419 -7.28 7.66 -17.20
N VAL A 420 -8.57 7.26 -17.15
CA VAL A 420 -9.18 6.63 -15.98
C VAL A 420 -9.82 5.34 -16.46
N PHE A 421 -9.32 4.21 -16.00
CA PHE A 421 -9.85 2.89 -16.33
C PHE A 421 -10.38 2.17 -15.09
N THR A 422 -11.29 1.22 -15.29
CA THR A 422 -11.90 0.45 -14.22
C THR A 422 -11.85 -1.03 -14.57
N GLN A 423 -11.16 -1.81 -13.75
CA GLN A 423 -11.06 -3.25 -13.88
C GLN A 423 -12.39 -3.91 -13.49
N PRO A 424 -13.08 -4.62 -14.42
CA PRO A 424 -14.31 -5.33 -14.11
C PRO A 424 -14.09 -6.40 -13.04
N GLY A 425 -15.00 -6.48 -12.07
CA GLY A 425 -14.94 -7.40 -10.93
C GLY A 425 -13.75 -7.19 -9.97
N GLY A 426 -12.83 -6.26 -10.27
CA GLY A 426 -11.62 -6.03 -9.50
C GLY A 426 -11.89 -5.29 -8.19
N ASN A 427 -11.06 -5.56 -7.18
CA ASN A 427 -11.09 -4.91 -5.87
C ASN A 427 -9.86 -3.99 -5.70
N HIS A 428 -9.39 -3.78 -4.47
CA HIS A 428 -8.24 -2.92 -4.18
C HIS A 428 -6.91 -3.42 -4.76
N GLY A 429 -6.85 -4.68 -5.22
CA GLY A 429 -5.72 -5.25 -5.96
C GLY A 429 -5.69 -4.92 -7.45
N SER A 430 -6.64 -4.12 -7.95
CA SER A 430 -6.82 -3.85 -9.38
C SER A 430 -5.60 -3.16 -10.02
N ASN A 431 -5.30 -3.52 -11.26
CA ASN A 431 -4.09 -3.10 -11.96
C ASN A 431 -4.28 -3.11 -13.49
N VAL A 432 -3.27 -2.70 -14.26
CA VAL A 432 -3.36 -2.61 -15.72
C VAL A 432 -3.61 -3.99 -16.31
N ALA A 433 -2.94 -5.04 -15.82
CA ALA A 433 -3.10 -6.41 -16.31
C ALA A 433 -4.54 -6.95 -16.19
N GLY A 434 -5.33 -6.46 -15.23
CA GLY A 434 -6.73 -6.86 -15.05
C GLY A 434 -7.76 -6.07 -15.88
N LEU A 435 -7.35 -5.01 -16.58
CA LEU A 435 -8.24 -4.24 -17.45
C LEU A 435 -8.76 -5.06 -18.63
N VAL A 436 -9.88 -4.61 -19.23
CA VAL A 436 -10.36 -5.19 -20.50
C VAL A 436 -9.30 -5.02 -21.60
N PRO A 437 -9.23 -5.90 -22.61
CA PRO A 437 -8.09 -5.98 -23.52
C PRO A 437 -7.71 -4.64 -24.22
N SER A 438 -8.69 -3.85 -24.64
CA SER A 438 -8.45 -2.55 -25.29
C SER A 438 -7.87 -1.50 -24.33
N GLU A 439 -8.38 -1.43 -23.11
CA GLU A 439 -7.89 -0.53 -22.06
C GLU A 439 -6.52 -0.97 -21.55
N ASN A 440 -6.30 -2.28 -21.37
CA ASN A 440 -5.00 -2.85 -21.03
C ASN A 440 -3.93 -2.46 -22.06
N ALA A 441 -4.23 -2.65 -23.35
CA ALA A 441 -3.32 -2.29 -24.43
C ALA A 441 -3.04 -0.78 -24.46
N THR A 442 -4.08 0.05 -24.30
CA THR A 442 -3.95 1.51 -24.25
C THR A 442 -3.09 1.97 -23.08
N ALA A 443 -3.36 1.48 -21.88
CA ALA A 443 -2.61 1.79 -20.66
C ALA A 443 -1.16 1.32 -20.76
N THR A 444 -0.92 0.08 -21.22
CA THR A 444 0.43 -0.45 -21.40
C THR A 444 1.20 0.36 -22.44
N ALA A 445 0.58 0.71 -23.57
CA ALA A 445 1.19 1.56 -24.59
C ALA A 445 1.55 2.94 -24.03
N ALA A 446 0.66 3.57 -23.26
CA ALA A 446 0.90 4.87 -22.63
C ALA A 446 2.11 4.81 -21.68
N ILE A 447 2.15 3.83 -20.77
CA ILE A 447 3.27 3.63 -19.84
C ILE A 447 4.60 3.47 -20.59
N LEU A 448 4.62 2.68 -21.66
CA LEU A 448 5.81 2.49 -22.49
C LEU A 448 6.25 3.77 -23.21
N ARG A 449 5.29 4.56 -23.72
CA ARG A 449 5.57 5.85 -24.39
C ARG A 449 6.13 6.87 -23.40
N TRP A 450 5.50 7.05 -22.25
CA TRP A 450 5.94 7.99 -21.21
C TRP A 450 7.33 7.63 -20.67
N ALA A 451 7.63 6.34 -20.54
CA ALA A 451 8.98 5.88 -20.18
C ALA A 451 10.01 5.97 -21.33
N GLY A 452 9.63 6.36 -22.54
CA GLY A 452 10.53 6.49 -23.68
C GLY A 452 11.05 5.15 -24.22
N VAL A 453 10.35 4.04 -23.95
CA VAL A 453 10.78 2.67 -24.32
C VAL A 453 9.76 1.92 -25.18
N ALA A 454 8.73 2.61 -25.69
CA ALA A 454 7.76 2.03 -26.62
C ALA A 454 8.46 1.50 -27.89
N PRO A 455 8.39 0.19 -28.19
CA PRO A 455 8.89 -0.35 -29.44
C PRO A 455 8.17 0.25 -30.66
N ALA A 456 8.81 0.30 -31.83
CA ALA A 456 8.22 0.85 -33.06
C ALA A 456 6.83 0.26 -33.39
N ALA A 457 6.66 -1.05 -33.18
CA ALA A 457 5.37 -1.72 -33.37
C ALA A 457 4.27 -1.17 -32.46
N VAL A 458 4.60 -0.80 -31.21
CA VAL A 458 3.65 -0.21 -30.24
C VAL A 458 3.37 1.26 -30.54
N GLN A 459 4.35 2.00 -31.06
CA GLN A 459 4.16 3.37 -31.51
C GLN A 459 3.19 3.45 -32.70
N GLN A 460 3.23 2.47 -33.59
CA GLN A 460 2.31 2.35 -34.72
C GLN A 460 0.93 1.81 -34.33
N ASP A 461 0.88 0.91 -33.34
CA ASP A 461 -0.33 0.20 -32.95
C ASP A 461 -0.29 -0.19 -31.47
N ALA A 462 -1.09 0.50 -30.65
CA ALA A 462 -1.18 0.28 -29.22
C ALA A 462 -1.65 -1.14 -28.85
N SER A 463 -2.38 -1.83 -29.74
CA SER A 463 -2.86 -3.20 -29.48
C SER A 463 -1.72 -4.23 -29.35
N LYS A 464 -0.52 -3.88 -29.84
CA LYS A 464 0.69 -4.70 -29.73
C LYS A 464 1.44 -4.50 -28.41
N ALA A 465 0.97 -3.59 -27.55
CA ALA A 465 1.62 -3.28 -26.29
C ALA A 465 1.62 -4.49 -25.35
N LYS A 466 2.79 -4.77 -24.79
CA LYS A 466 2.98 -5.80 -23.77
C LYS A 466 4.10 -5.37 -22.83
N PRO A 467 4.12 -5.84 -21.58
CA PRO A 467 5.24 -5.63 -20.68
C PRO A 467 6.56 -6.09 -21.32
N LEU A 468 7.60 -5.27 -21.20
CA LEU A 468 8.94 -5.58 -21.74
C LEU A 468 9.64 -6.68 -20.93
N ALA A 469 9.38 -6.75 -19.62
CA ALA A 469 9.86 -7.82 -18.77
C ALA A 469 8.82 -8.93 -18.59
N LYS A 470 9.29 -10.19 -18.60
CA LYS A 470 8.47 -11.33 -18.19
C LYS A 470 8.11 -11.22 -16.71
N PHE A 471 6.98 -11.84 -16.35
CA PHE A 471 6.58 -12.02 -14.97
C PHE A 471 7.60 -12.91 -14.24
N ASP A 472 7.99 -12.49 -13.05
CA ASP A 472 8.87 -13.20 -12.12
C ASP A 472 8.12 -13.39 -10.80
N ALA A 473 7.74 -14.61 -10.48
CA ALA A 473 6.95 -14.92 -9.29
C ALA A 473 7.64 -14.59 -7.96
N ARG A 474 8.97 -14.39 -7.93
CA ARG A 474 9.68 -13.97 -6.71
C ARG A 474 9.73 -12.45 -6.56
N LEU A 475 9.65 -11.71 -7.67
CA LEU A 475 9.81 -10.25 -7.68
C LEU A 475 8.48 -9.50 -7.88
N ASP A 476 7.53 -10.09 -8.60
CA ASP A 476 6.30 -9.46 -9.04
C ASP A 476 5.06 -9.90 -8.26
N ASN A 477 5.18 -10.98 -7.47
CA ASN A 477 4.15 -11.31 -6.52
C ASN A 477 4.16 -10.25 -5.42
N LYS A 478 3.19 -9.35 -5.48
CA LYS A 478 2.82 -8.56 -4.31
C LYS A 478 2.36 -9.55 -3.27
N ASP A 479 3.06 -9.61 -2.15
CA ASP A 479 2.55 -10.26 -0.96
C ASP A 479 1.41 -9.34 -0.45
N LEU A 480 0.24 -9.41 -1.11
CA LEU A 480 -1.02 -8.76 -0.69
C LEU A 480 -1.38 -9.20 0.74
N THR A 481 -0.79 -10.32 1.17
CA THR A 481 -0.88 -10.79 2.53
C THR A 481 -0.18 -9.88 3.53
N THR A 482 0.71 -8.95 3.18
CA THR A 482 1.38 -8.11 4.19
C THR A 482 0.45 -7.05 4.78
N ASP A 483 -0.45 -6.45 3.98
CA ASP A 483 -1.47 -5.54 4.52
C ASP A 483 -2.56 -6.30 5.30
N HIS A 484 -2.90 -7.53 4.88
CA HIS A 484 -3.82 -8.42 5.63
C HIS A 484 -3.18 -9.06 6.88
N ARG A 485 -1.85 -9.31 6.89
CA ARG A 485 -1.12 -10.05 7.93
C ARG A 485 -0.36 -9.16 8.91
N LEU A 486 -0.34 -7.84 8.74
CA LEU A 486 0.07 -6.97 9.84
C LEU A 486 -0.92 -7.01 11.02
N GLY A 487 -2.09 -7.66 10.86
CA GLY A 487 -2.94 -8.17 11.94
C GLY A 487 -2.91 -9.69 12.15
N VAL A 488 -2.17 -10.44 11.33
CA VAL A 488 -2.12 -11.93 11.32
C VAL A 488 -0.66 -12.41 11.23
N ARG A 489 0.14 -12.10 12.25
CA ARG A 489 1.18 -13.04 12.68
C ARG A 489 0.59 -13.85 13.82
N ARG A 490 -0.03 -14.99 13.51
CA ARG A 490 -0.13 -16.07 14.50
C ARG A 490 1.29 -16.68 14.63
N PRO A 491 1.74 -17.02 15.84
CA PRO A 491 3.05 -17.64 16.06
C PRO A 491 3.28 -18.89 15.23
#